data_AF-A0A5N7BYK0-F1
#
_entry.id   AF-A0A5N7BYK0-F1
#
_cell.length_a   1.000
_cell.length_b   1.000
_cell.length_c   1.000
_cell.angle_alpha   90.00
_cell.angle_beta   90.00
_cell.angle_gamma   90.00
#
_symmetry.space_group_name_H-M   'P 1'
#
loop_
_entity.id
_entity.type
_entity.pdbx_description
1 polymer ?
#
loop_
_entity_poly.entity_id
_entity_poly.type
_entity_poly.pdbx_seq_one_letter_code
_entity_poly.pdbx_strand_id
1 'polypeptide(L)'
;MVIRSIPKRASRRGRPRKLDQETVEKMVQAIGKPNHCPQDGLAMDHFMPNVHPQTIRNHLINEGFCKSLGCSKMWLTIEARSARLAFANAAVQQGVKWHSVLFTAAIDCGLSANGTVKLLDRTRQFFCDQCQREKSNRSCHTLRFWIAVGYNQKKSLTFFRAEDDAIKTLLEVLKIDRPANPLLSNPDQCILLESDELPKEIPTERSTKSLQEMGFSVIQCPPCSFDMNLAQDVLLYIKKSVQKLNINSPDELMIQIKRAWEGVSSHKLNRMVDSVPSRVSRVIQREGRFR
;
A
#
# COMPACT_ATOMS: atom_id res chain seq x y z
N MET A 1 -34.73 17.37 49.54
CA MET A 1 -34.45 17.48 48.09
C MET A 1 -34.36 16.06 47.54
N VAL A 2 -35.41 15.58 46.88
CA VAL A 2 -35.54 14.17 46.45
C VAL A 2 -34.89 14.01 45.08
N ILE A 3 -33.81 13.24 45.01
CA ILE A 3 -33.14 12.88 43.76
C ILE A 3 -34.05 11.90 43.01
N ARG A 4 -34.72 12.37 41.97
CA ARG A 4 -35.46 11.52 41.04
C ARG A 4 -34.46 10.74 40.19
N SER A 5 -34.46 9.42 40.33
CA SER A 5 -33.72 8.50 39.48
C SER A 5 -34.25 8.57 38.04
N ILE A 6 -33.35 8.79 37.08
CA ILE A 6 -33.67 8.74 35.66
C ILE A 6 -33.91 7.27 35.30
N PRO A 7 -35.07 6.90 34.71
CA PRO A 7 -35.35 5.51 34.37
C PRO A 7 -34.34 5.02 33.33
N LYS A 8 -33.66 3.90 33.63
CA LYS A 8 -32.81 3.18 32.67
C LYS A 8 -33.65 2.88 31.42
N ARG A 9 -33.24 3.41 30.27
CA ARG A 9 -33.85 3.07 28.97
C ARG A 9 -33.92 1.55 28.85
N ALA A 10 -35.13 1.01 28.72
CA ALA A 10 -35.34 -0.41 28.45
C ALA A 10 -34.53 -0.82 27.21
N SER A 11 -33.77 -1.91 27.31
CA SER A 11 -33.05 -2.47 26.18
C SER A 11 -34.08 -2.83 25.09
N ARG A 12 -33.90 -2.28 23.89
CA ARG A 12 -34.77 -2.63 22.75
C ARG A 12 -34.68 -4.14 22.53
N ARG A 13 -35.82 -4.85 22.55
CA ARG A 13 -35.93 -6.28 22.25
C ARG A 13 -35.65 -6.51 20.76
N GLY A 14 -34.37 -6.48 20.39
CA GLY A 14 -33.90 -6.90 19.08
C GLY A 14 -33.88 -8.43 18.96
N ARG A 15 -33.85 -8.92 17.72
CA ARG A 15 -33.56 -10.33 17.42
C ARG A 15 -32.27 -10.74 18.14
N PRO A 16 -32.22 -11.91 18.81
CA PRO A 16 -31.01 -12.40 19.47
C PRO A 16 -29.82 -12.40 18.49
N ARG A 17 -28.65 -11.99 18.98
CA ARG A 17 -27.42 -12.00 18.16
C ARG A 17 -27.13 -13.45 17.77
N LYS A 18 -26.85 -13.67 16.48
CA LYS A 18 -26.50 -15.01 15.95
C LYS A 18 -25.09 -15.47 16.35
N LEU A 19 -24.26 -14.55 16.85
CA LEU A 19 -22.88 -14.78 17.27
C LEU A 19 -22.75 -14.29 18.71
N ASP A 20 -22.23 -15.13 19.60
CA ASP A 20 -21.85 -14.73 20.96
C ASP A 20 -20.49 -14.03 20.97
N GLN A 21 -20.13 -13.39 22.09
CA GLN A 21 -18.91 -12.59 22.19
C GLN A 21 -17.64 -13.45 22.13
N GLU A 22 -17.66 -14.63 22.75
CA GLU A 22 -16.54 -15.57 22.76
C GLU A 22 -16.19 -16.03 21.33
N THR A 23 -17.22 -16.28 20.54
CA THR A 23 -17.16 -16.59 19.12
C THR A 23 -16.52 -15.45 18.32
N VAL A 24 -16.91 -14.20 18.59
CA VAL A 24 -16.32 -13.02 17.93
C VAL A 24 -14.84 -12.89 18.30
N GLU A 25 -14.47 -13.11 19.55
CA GLU A 25 -13.06 -13.08 19.99
C GLU A 25 -12.23 -14.16 19.31
N LYS A 26 -12.76 -15.38 19.19
CA LYS A 26 -12.12 -16.47 18.42
C LYS A 26 -11.93 -16.09 16.94
N MET A 27 -12.92 -15.41 16.33
CA MET A 27 -12.79 -14.89 14.95
C MET A 27 -11.67 -13.84 14.85
N VAL A 28 -11.64 -12.88 15.77
CA VAL A 28 -10.62 -11.82 15.79
C VAL A 28 -9.22 -12.41 15.99
N GLN A 29 -9.07 -13.35 16.92
CA GLN A 29 -7.80 -14.07 17.13
C GLN A 29 -7.39 -14.93 15.92
N ALA A 30 -8.35 -15.54 15.23
CA ALA A 30 -8.07 -16.32 14.03
C ALA A 30 -7.58 -15.42 12.88
N ILE A 31 -8.20 -14.26 12.67
CA ILE A 31 -7.85 -13.31 11.60
C ILE A 31 -6.58 -12.51 11.93
N GLY A 32 -6.34 -12.20 13.20
CA GLY A 32 -5.14 -11.48 13.64
C GLY A 32 -3.85 -12.29 13.51
N LYS A 33 -3.92 -13.59 13.21
CA LYS A 33 -2.74 -14.42 12.95
C LYS A 33 -2.20 -14.15 11.54
N PRO A 34 -0.88 -13.92 11.38
CA PRO A 34 -0.26 -13.53 10.11
C PRO A 34 -0.47 -14.53 8.96
N ASN A 35 -0.79 -15.80 9.27
CA ASN A 35 -0.91 -16.87 8.28
C ASN A 35 -2.37 -17.29 7.99
N HIS A 36 -3.37 -16.63 8.59
CA HIS A 36 -4.76 -17.04 8.40
C HIS A 36 -5.51 -16.05 7.52
N CYS A 37 -5.89 -16.56 6.34
CA CYS A 37 -6.66 -15.87 5.34
C CYS A 37 -8.06 -16.46 5.37
N PRO A 38 -9.11 -15.72 5.76
CA PRO A 38 -10.46 -16.19 5.56
C PRO A 38 -10.67 -16.29 4.05
N GLN A 39 -10.44 -17.49 3.49
CA GLN A 39 -10.87 -17.79 2.13
C GLN A 39 -12.34 -17.42 2.03
N ASP A 40 -12.70 -16.74 0.94
CA ASP A 40 -14.05 -16.27 0.59
C ASP A 40 -15.14 -17.18 1.21
N GLY A 41 -15.66 -16.82 2.39
CA GLY A 41 -16.67 -17.59 3.13
C GLY A 41 -16.24 -18.95 3.71
N LEU A 42 -15.39 -19.72 3.02
CA LEU A 42 -15.17 -21.15 3.28
C LEU A 42 -14.48 -21.48 4.61
N ALA A 43 -13.51 -20.68 5.06
CA ALA A 43 -12.89 -20.91 6.37
C ALA A 43 -13.90 -20.62 7.51
N MET A 44 -14.75 -19.62 7.31
CA MET A 44 -15.78 -19.22 8.27
C MET A 44 -16.97 -20.19 8.27
N ASP A 45 -17.31 -20.80 7.12
CA ASP A 45 -18.29 -21.89 7.04
C ASP A 45 -17.79 -23.15 7.78
N HIS A 46 -16.47 -23.39 7.81
CA HIS A 46 -15.90 -24.53 8.53
C HIS A 46 -15.90 -24.33 10.06
N PHE A 47 -15.72 -23.09 10.53
CA PHE A 47 -15.88 -22.77 11.95
C PHE A 47 -17.34 -22.59 12.36
N MET A 48 -18.22 -22.12 11.45
CA MET A 48 -19.61 -21.72 11.73
C MET A 48 -20.56 -21.96 10.55
N PRO A 49 -20.94 -23.22 10.27
CA PRO A 49 -21.73 -23.58 9.09
C PRO A 49 -23.14 -22.95 9.04
N ASN A 50 -23.60 -22.36 10.14
CA ASN A 50 -24.96 -21.82 10.29
C ASN A 50 -25.04 -20.29 10.30
N VAL A 51 -23.94 -19.58 10.04
CA VAL A 51 -23.89 -18.11 10.09
C VAL A 51 -23.66 -17.55 8.70
N HIS A 52 -24.62 -16.79 8.19
CA HIS A 52 -24.53 -16.18 6.87
C HIS A 52 -23.26 -15.29 6.77
N PRO A 53 -22.44 -15.40 5.70
CA PRO A 53 -21.17 -14.66 5.57
C PRO A 53 -21.27 -13.15 5.75
N GLN A 54 -22.40 -12.55 5.35
CA GLN A 54 -22.66 -11.12 5.59
C GLN A 54 -22.73 -10.76 7.08
N THR A 55 -23.24 -11.67 7.93
CA THR A 55 -23.29 -11.47 9.39
C THR A 55 -21.87 -11.38 9.95
N ILE A 56 -21.00 -12.31 9.53
CA ILE A 56 -19.58 -12.34 9.90
C ILE A 56 -18.89 -11.07 9.43
N ARG A 57 -19.12 -10.67 8.18
CA ARG A 57 -18.62 -9.40 7.61
C ARG A 57 -19.00 -8.19 8.47
N ASN A 58 -20.27 -8.09 8.86
CA ASN A 58 -20.74 -6.98 9.68
C ASN A 58 -20.08 -6.98 11.07
N HIS A 59 -19.90 -8.15 11.68
CA HIS A 59 -19.18 -8.27 12.96
C HIS A 59 -17.72 -7.85 12.84
N LEU A 60 -17.00 -8.31 11.81
CA LEU A 60 -15.62 -7.89 11.58
C LEU A 60 -15.49 -6.38 11.35
N ILE A 61 -16.43 -5.79 10.61
CA ILE A 61 -16.48 -4.32 10.45
C ILE A 61 -16.71 -3.62 11.79
N ASN A 62 -17.60 -4.14 12.63
CA ASN A 62 -17.86 -3.60 13.97
C ASN A 62 -16.63 -3.70 14.89
N GLU A 63 -15.89 -4.81 14.82
CA GLU A 63 -14.60 -5.00 15.51
C GLU A 63 -13.46 -4.18 14.87
N GLY A 64 -13.76 -3.41 13.83
CA GLY A 64 -12.83 -2.45 13.24
C GLY A 64 -11.98 -2.99 12.08
N PHE A 65 -12.23 -4.19 11.59
CA PHE A 65 -11.58 -4.71 10.40
C PHE A 65 -12.22 -4.12 9.13
N CYS A 66 -11.43 -3.80 8.11
CA CYS A 66 -11.97 -3.45 6.78
C CYS A 66 -11.26 -4.19 5.64
N LYS A 67 -11.99 -4.52 4.57
CA LYS A 67 -11.45 -5.31 3.46
C LYS A 67 -10.32 -4.54 2.74
N SER A 68 -9.20 -5.20 2.52
CA SER A 68 -8.10 -4.69 1.72
C SER A 68 -8.45 -4.65 0.23
N LEU A 69 -7.99 -3.62 -0.48
CA LEU A 69 -8.20 -3.49 -1.93
C LEU A 69 -7.34 -4.49 -2.74
N GLY A 70 -6.26 -5.01 -2.15
CA GLY A 70 -5.26 -5.84 -2.82
C GLY A 70 -5.54 -7.35 -2.83
N CYS A 71 -6.31 -7.83 -1.86
CA CYS A 71 -6.72 -9.23 -1.75
C CYS A 71 -8.17 -9.32 -1.36
N SER A 72 -8.94 -10.12 -2.11
CA SER A 72 -10.34 -10.39 -1.79
C SER A 72 -10.53 -10.97 -0.38
N LYS A 73 -9.46 -11.56 0.18
CA LYS A 73 -9.44 -12.34 1.41
C LYS A 73 -8.72 -11.67 2.59
N MET A 74 -8.11 -10.49 2.44
CA MET A 74 -7.41 -9.83 3.56
C MET A 74 -8.18 -8.62 4.11
N TRP A 75 -8.12 -8.46 5.42
CA TRP A 75 -8.69 -7.36 6.19
C TRP A 75 -7.58 -6.54 6.85
N LEU A 76 -7.70 -5.20 6.90
CA LEU A 76 -6.82 -4.37 7.73
C LEU A 76 -7.01 -4.72 9.19
N THR A 77 -5.91 -5.03 9.88
CA THR A 77 -5.91 -5.22 11.32
C THR A 77 -6.05 -3.88 12.05
N ILE A 78 -6.35 -3.93 13.35
CA ILE A 78 -6.46 -2.75 14.20
C ILE A 78 -5.11 -2.02 14.28
N GLU A 79 -4.00 -2.76 14.29
CA GLU A 79 -2.64 -2.23 14.31
C GLU A 79 -2.33 -1.48 13.01
N ALA A 80 -2.65 -2.06 11.85
CA ALA A 80 -2.43 -1.41 10.55
C ALA A 80 -3.24 -0.12 10.41
N ARG A 81 -4.49 -0.11 10.90
CA ARG A 81 -5.31 1.11 10.96
C ARG A 81 -4.72 2.16 11.89
N SER A 82 -4.26 1.75 13.06
CA SER A 82 -3.67 2.64 14.06
C SER A 82 -2.38 3.26 13.53
N ALA A 83 -1.53 2.47 12.87
CA ALA A 83 -0.31 2.94 12.22
C ALA A 83 -0.61 3.94 11.09
N ARG A 84 -1.59 3.64 10.22
CA ARG A 84 -2.08 4.57 9.17
C ARG A 84 -2.56 5.89 9.77
N LEU A 85 -3.37 5.83 10.82
CA LEU A 85 -3.90 7.02 11.49
C LEU A 85 -2.79 7.85 12.18
N ALA A 86 -1.88 7.19 12.88
CA ALA A 86 -0.74 7.83 13.52
C ALA A 86 0.15 8.54 12.50
N PHE A 87 0.47 7.89 11.38
CA PHE A 87 1.21 8.49 10.27
C PHE A 87 0.50 9.71 9.72
N ALA A 88 -0.81 9.62 9.44
CA ALA A 88 -1.57 10.72 8.87
C ALA A 88 -1.62 11.92 9.82
N ASN A 89 -1.84 11.70 11.12
CA ASN A 89 -1.79 12.76 12.14
C ASN A 89 -0.40 13.37 12.25
N ALA A 90 0.65 12.55 12.29
CA ALA A 90 2.04 13.04 12.36
C ALA A 90 2.40 13.89 11.14
N ALA A 91 2.00 13.47 9.94
CA ALA A 91 2.27 14.22 8.71
C ALA A 91 1.58 15.61 8.71
N VAL A 92 0.38 15.71 9.28
CA VAL A 92 -0.32 16.99 9.47
C VAL A 92 0.35 17.85 10.55
N GLN A 93 0.67 17.26 11.71
CA GLN A 93 1.33 17.97 12.82
C GLN A 93 2.70 18.52 12.45
N GLN A 94 3.48 17.75 11.68
CA GLN A 94 4.80 18.14 11.21
C GLN A 94 4.75 19.12 10.02
N GLY A 95 3.56 19.38 9.46
CA GLY A 95 3.41 20.28 8.32
C GLY A 95 4.16 19.79 7.08
N VAL A 96 4.08 18.48 6.77
CA VAL A 96 4.80 17.88 5.64
C VAL A 96 4.51 18.65 4.34
N LYS A 97 5.56 19.21 3.75
CA LYS A 97 5.50 19.91 2.46
C LYS A 97 5.46 18.88 1.33
N TRP A 98 4.28 18.38 0.98
CA TRP A 98 4.10 17.34 -0.05
C TRP A 98 4.70 17.66 -1.42
N HIS A 99 4.87 18.95 -1.74
CA HIS A 99 5.53 19.41 -2.96
C HIS A 99 7.04 19.12 -2.97
N SER A 100 7.66 18.96 -1.81
CA SER A 100 9.06 18.58 -1.65
C SER A 100 9.27 17.07 -1.50
N VAL A 101 8.20 16.27 -1.55
CA VAL A 101 8.26 14.81 -1.35
C VAL A 101 8.46 14.09 -2.69
N LEU A 102 9.47 13.22 -2.74
CA LEU A 102 9.64 12.18 -3.74
C LEU A 102 8.98 10.88 -3.25
N PHE A 103 7.96 10.46 -3.96
CA PHE A 103 7.24 9.21 -3.76
C PHE A 103 7.95 8.11 -4.54
N THR A 104 8.38 7.05 -3.85
CA THR A 104 9.08 5.93 -4.48
C THR A 104 8.27 4.64 -4.42
N ALA A 105 8.49 3.74 -5.38
CA ALA A 105 7.99 2.37 -5.32
C ALA A 105 8.83 1.39 -6.16
N ALA A 106 9.05 0.19 -5.63
CA ALA A 106 9.69 -0.91 -6.34
C ALA A 106 8.63 -1.84 -6.95
N ILE A 107 8.69 -2.02 -8.27
CA ILE A 107 7.65 -2.70 -9.03
C ILE A 107 8.18 -3.97 -9.67
N ASP A 108 7.56 -5.11 -9.37
CA ASP A 108 7.81 -6.38 -10.07
C ASP A 108 7.02 -6.42 -11.39
N CYS A 109 7.66 -6.88 -12.47
CA CYS A 109 7.00 -7.05 -13.76
C CYS A 109 7.40 -8.33 -14.49
N GLY A 110 6.49 -8.79 -15.34
CA GLY A 110 6.73 -9.91 -16.25
C GLY A 110 5.50 -10.26 -17.09
N LEU A 111 5.60 -11.34 -17.86
CA LEU A 111 4.61 -11.76 -18.85
C LEU A 111 3.94 -13.07 -18.43
N SER A 112 2.61 -13.16 -18.49
CA SER A 112 1.95 -14.46 -18.31
C SER A 112 2.34 -15.45 -19.42
N ALA A 113 2.08 -16.74 -19.23
CA ALA A 113 2.23 -17.75 -20.28
C ALA A 113 1.43 -17.42 -21.57
N ASN A 114 0.42 -16.55 -21.46
CA ASN A 114 -0.43 -16.11 -22.57
C ASN A 114 -0.01 -14.72 -23.10
N GLY A 115 1.20 -14.24 -22.80
CA GLY A 115 1.70 -12.92 -23.24
C GLY A 115 1.08 -11.71 -22.52
N THR A 116 0.23 -11.93 -21.51
CA THR A 116 -0.43 -10.83 -20.79
C THR A 116 0.51 -10.17 -19.79
N VAL A 117 0.61 -8.84 -19.84
CA VAL A 117 1.46 -8.08 -18.92
C VAL A 117 0.96 -8.16 -17.47
N LYS A 118 1.86 -8.59 -16.57
CA LYS A 118 1.68 -8.53 -15.13
C LYS A 118 2.63 -7.48 -14.56
N LEU A 119 2.08 -6.31 -14.21
CA LEU A 119 2.73 -5.38 -13.28
C LEU A 119 2.17 -5.66 -11.89
N LEU A 120 3.03 -6.21 -11.03
CA LEU A 120 2.75 -6.47 -9.63
C LEU A 120 3.53 -5.47 -8.81
N ASP A 121 2.80 -4.57 -8.18
CA ASP A 121 3.31 -3.92 -7.01
C ASP A 121 3.02 -4.81 -5.79
N ARG A 122 4.08 -5.04 -5.00
CA ARG A 122 4.00 -5.83 -3.76
C ARG A 122 3.16 -5.10 -2.72
N THR A 123 3.10 -3.77 -2.73
CA THR A 123 2.47 -3.00 -1.64
C THR A 123 0.99 -2.68 -1.85
N ARG A 124 0.52 -2.65 -3.10
CA ARG A 124 -0.92 -2.60 -3.45
C ARG A 124 -1.64 -3.91 -3.24
N GLN A 125 -0.90 -4.96 -2.94
CA GLN A 125 -1.41 -6.31 -2.92
C GLN A 125 -1.03 -6.97 -1.61
N PHE A 126 -1.80 -6.62 -0.58
CA PHE A 126 -1.93 -7.38 0.65
C PHE A 126 -2.47 -8.76 0.35
N PHE A 127 -1.67 -9.66 -0.23
CA PHE A 127 -2.01 -11.07 -0.28
C PHE A 127 -1.68 -11.70 1.05
N CYS A 128 -2.62 -12.47 1.58
CA CYS A 128 -2.26 -13.41 2.60
C CYS A 128 -1.24 -14.41 2.04
N ASP A 129 -0.43 -15.00 2.91
CA ASP A 129 0.61 -15.96 2.55
C ASP A 129 0.17 -17.02 1.54
N GLN A 130 -1.07 -17.50 1.64
CA GLN A 130 -1.62 -18.46 0.68
C GLN A 130 -1.79 -17.85 -0.71
N CYS A 131 -2.43 -16.67 -0.83
CA CYS A 131 -2.54 -15.98 -2.12
C CYS A 131 -1.19 -15.55 -2.66
N GLN A 132 -0.23 -15.22 -1.78
CA GLN A 132 1.13 -14.91 -2.17
C GLN A 132 1.82 -16.15 -2.73
N ARG A 133 1.73 -17.31 -2.07
CA ARG A 133 2.26 -18.60 -2.54
C ARG A 133 1.62 -19.08 -3.83
N GLU A 134 0.30 -18.98 -3.95
CA GLU A 134 -0.44 -19.33 -5.17
C GLU A 134 -0.04 -18.42 -6.35
N LYS A 135 0.30 -17.16 -6.09
CA LYS A 135 0.77 -16.22 -7.13
C LYS A 135 2.27 -16.35 -7.41
N SER A 136 3.10 -16.61 -6.41
CA SER A 136 4.54 -16.84 -6.58
C SER A 136 4.80 -18.12 -7.36
N ASN A 137 4.00 -19.18 -7.14
CA ASN A 137 4.06 -20.40 -7.94
C ASN A 137 3.56 -20.21 -9.39
N ARG A 138 2.93 -19.07 -9.69
CA ARG A 138 2.53 -18.66 -11.05
C ARG A 138 3.42 -17.56 -11.62
N SER A 139 4.55 -17.26 -10.97
CA SER A 139 5.34 -16.08 -11.29
C SER A 139 6.17 -16.25 -12.56
N CYS A 140 5.83 -15.42 -13.53
CA CYS A 140 6.80 -14.91 -14.50
C CYS A 140 7.20 -13.52 -13.97
N HIS A 141 8.23 -13.48 -13.14
CA HIS A 141 8.84 -12.22 -12.69
C HIS A 141 10.26 -12.21 -13.23
N THR A 142 10.45 -11.48 -14.32
CA THR A 142 11.73 -11.46 -15.04
C THR A 142 12.49 -10.17 -14.75
N LEU A 143 11.79 -9.09 -14.36
CA LEU A 143 12.36 -7.75 -14.21
C LEU A 143 11.68 -6.98 -13.07
N ARG A 144 12.45 -6.15 -12.36
CA ARG A 144 11.96 -5.16 -11.39
C ARG A 144 12.38 -3.76 -11.84
N PHE A 145 11.65 -2.73 -11.46
CA PHE A 145 12.06 -1.35 -11.67
C PHE A 145 11.60 -0.42 -10.56
N TRP A 146 12.34 0.67 -10.37
CA TRP A 146 11.97 1.74 -9.44
C TRP A 146 11.19 2.84 -10.14
N ILE A 147 10.13 3.31 -9.48
CA ILE A 147 9.44 4.57 -9.78
C ILE A 147 9.84 5.58 -8.71
N ALA A 148 10.23 6.78 -9.12
CA ALA A 148 10.39 7.92 -8.21
C ALA A 148 9.78 9.18 -8.85
N VAL A 149 8.77 9.76 -8.20
CA VAL A 149 8.00 10.92 -8.69
C VAL A 149 7.74 11.94 -7.59
N GLY A 150 7.60 13.20 -7.95
CA GLY A 150 7.23 14.29 -7.05
C GLY A 150 6.68 15.48 -7.84
N TYR A 151 6.50 16.62 -7.16
CA TYR A 151 6.03 17.83 -7.82
C TYR A 151 7.08 18.35 -8.79
N ASN A 152 6.74 18.49 -10.08
CA ASN A 152 7.66 18.78 -11.18
C ASN A 152 8.86 17.81 -11.27
N GLN A 153 8.75 16.62 -10.68
CA GLN A 153 9.85 15.67 -10.62
C GLN A 153 9.40 14.31 -11.14
N LYS A 154 10.09 13.85 -12.19
CA LYS A 154 9.92 12.53 -12.77
C LYS A 154 11.31 11.94 -12.99
N LYS A 155 11.69 10.95 -12.18
CA LYS A 155 13.01 10.32 -12.29
C LYS A 155 13.07 9.31 -13.42
N SER A 156 14.26 8.99 -13.90
CA SER A 156 14.46 7.94 -14.89
C SER A 156 14.09 6.56 -14.32
N LEU A 157 13.48 5.70 -15.14
CA LEU A 157 13.21 4.31 -14.72
C LEU A 157 14.50 3.49 -14.79
N THR A 158 14.91 2.93 -13.65
CA THR A 158 16.01 1.96 -13.57
C THR A 158 15.45 0.58 -13.35
N PHE A 159 15.76 -0.32 -14.29
CA PHE A 159 15.41 -1.74 -14.20
C PHE A 159 16.55 -2.51 -13.54
N PHE A 160 16.20 -3.50 -12.73
CA PHE A 160 17.12 -4.34 -11.97
C PHE A 160 16.54 -5.73 -11.76
N ARG A 161 17.39 -6.68 -11.38
CA ARG A 161 17.01 -8.07 -11.10
C ARG A 161 16.61 -8.25 -9.65
N ALA A 162 16.00 -9.39 -9.36
CA ALA A 162 15.56 -9.70 -8.00
C ALA A 162 16.75 -9.87 -7.03
N GLU A 163 17.91 -10.30 -7.55
CA GLU A 163 19.14 -10.51 -6.79
C GLU A 163 19.91 -9.21 -6.50
N ASP A 164 19.58 -8.11 -7.19
CA ASP A 164 20.25 -6.83 -7.02
C ASP A 164 19.80 -6.14 -5.72
N ASP A 165 20.73 -5.40 -5.10
CA ASP A 165 20.44 -4.61 -3.91
C ASP A 165 19.49 -3.45 -4.25
N ALA A 166 18.21 -3.61 -3.87
CA ALA A 166 17.16 -2.65 -4.15
C ALA A 166 17.46 -1.25 -3.61
N ILE A 167 18.17 -1.14 -2.48
CA ILE A 167 18.57 0.16 -1.91
C ILE A 167 19.66 0.78 -2.76
N LYS A 168 20.68 0.01 -3.12
CA LYS A 168 21.74 0.51 -4.00
C LYS A 168 21.14 1.03 -5.32
N THR A 169 20.21 0.29 -5.92
CA THR A 169 19.52 0.73 -7.15
C THR A 169 18.68 1.98 -6.91
N LEU A 170 17.99 2.10 -5.77
CA LEU A 170 17.27 3.33 -5.42
C LEU A 170 18.23 4.53 -5.31
N LEU A 171 19.37 4.37 -4.64
CA LEU A 171 20.37 5.42 -4.52
C LEU A 171 20.91 5.81 -5.90
N GLU A 172 21.10 4.86 -6.81
CA GLU A 172 21.49 5.13 -8.20
C GLU A 172 20.40 5.93 -8.95
N VAL A 173 19.12 5.55 -8.84
CA VAL A 173 17.99 6.33 -9.40
C VAL A 173 18.00 7.77 -8.90
N LEU A 174 18.25 7.97 -7.61
CA LEU A 174 18.29 9.30 -7.00
C LEU A 174 19.50 10.12 -7.43
N LYS A 175 20.62 9.46 -7.77
CA LYS A 175 21.86 10.10 -8.26
C LYS A 175 21.79 10.52 -9.73
N ILE A 176 21.19 9.70 -10.60
CA ILE A 176 21.16 9.91 -12.06
C ILE A 176 20.60 11.30 -12.40
N ASP A 177 19.51 11.70 -11.74
CA ASP A 177 18.83 12.96 -12.00
C ASP A 177 19.08 14.01 -10.90
N ARG A 178 20.21 13.94 -10.19
CA ARG A 178 20.61 15.00 -9.26
C ARG A 178 21.26 16.12 -10.06
N PRO A 179 20.80 17.38 -9.93
CA PRO A 179 21.46 18.48 -10.63
C PRO A 179 22.93 18.55 -10.19
N ALA A 180 23.85 18.67 -11.15
CA ALA A 180 25.28 18.79 -10.90
C ALA A 180 25.62 20.01 -10.01
N ASN A 181 24.73 21.01 -9.98
CA ASN A 181 24.82 22.14 -9.07
C ASN A 181 23.99 21.86 -7.78
N PRO A 182 24.64 21.70 -6.61
CA PRO A 182 23.96 21.49 -5.33
C PRO A 182 23.01 22.64 -4.95
N LEU A 183 23.23 23.86 -5.44
CA LEU A 183 22.37 25.01 -5.19
C LEU A 183 21.00 24.91 -5.87
N LEU A 184 20.86 24.03 -6.87
CA LEU A 184 19.59 23.70 -7.52
C LEU A 184 18.90 22.50 -6.86
N SER A 185 19.55 21.86 -5.88
CA SER A 185 18.93 20.77 -5.12
C SER A 185 18.00 21.39 -4.08
N ASN A 186 16.77 20.88 -3.98
CA ASN A 186 15.84 21.28 -2.94
C ASN A 186 16.35 20.73 -1.58
N PRO A 187 16.82 21.58 -0.64
CA PRO A 187 17.34 21.10 0.64
C PRO A 187 16.25 20.49 1.52
N ASP A 188 14.99 20.82 1.28
CA ASP A 188 13.82 20.28 1.97
C ASP A 188 13.31 18.98 1.32
N GLN A 189 14.07 18.38 0.40
CA GLN A 189 13.61 17.20 -0.32
C GLN A 189 13.49 15.98 0.62
N CYS A 190 12.27 15.45 0.70
CA CYS A 190 11.97 14.24 1.46
C CYS A 190 11.73 13.07 0.52
N ILE A 191 12.04 11.86 0.95
CA ILE A 191 11.71 10.61 0.26
C ILE A 191 10.67 9.89 1.08
N LEU A 192 9.52 9.61 0.47
CA LEU A 192 8.52 8.73 1.04
C LEU A 192 8.83 7.31 0.61
N LEU A 193 9.19 6.49 1.60
CA LEU A 193 9.49 5.08 1.45
C LEU A 193 8.41 4.26 2.16
N GLU A 194 7.84 3.27 1.48
CA GLU A 194 6.92 2.35 2.15
C GLU A 194 7.71 1.28 2.91
N SER A 195 7.23 0.97 4.12
CA SER A 195 7.85 -0.04 4.98
C SER A 195 7.89 -1.44 4.33
N ASP A 196 6.98 -1.72 3.40
CA ASP A 196 6.84 -3.01 2.70
C ASP A 196 7.62 -3.07 1.36
N GLU A 197 8.18 -1.96 0.88
CA GLU A 197 8.94 -1.90 -0.39
C GLU A 197 10.39 -2.38 -0.24
N LEU A 198 10.86 -2.49 0.99
CA LEU A 198 12.16 -3.07 1.30
C LEU A 198 12.05 -4.60 1.26
N PRO A 199 13.00 -5.30 0.60
CA PRO A 199 13.15 -6.73 0.82
C PRO A 199 13.14 -7.00 2.33
N LYS A 200 12.41 -8.03 2.79
CA LYS A 200 12.35 -8.42 4.22
C LYS A 200 13.75 -8.63 4.85
N GLU A 201 14.76 -8.76 4.00
CA GLU A 201 16.17 -8.98 4.29
C GLU A 201 16.97 -7.69 4.55
N ILE A 202 16.44 -6.49 4.24
CA ILE A 202 17.13 -5.21 4.47
C ILE A 202 16.45 -4.45 5.63
N PRO A 203 17.13 -4.26 6.77
CA PRO A 203 16.59 -3.48 7.87
C PRO A 203 16.29 -2.04 7.44
N THR A 204 15.06 -1.58 7.69
CA THR A 204 14.57 -0.21 7.39
C THR A 204 15.50 0.89 7.89
N GLU A 205 16.20 0.64 8.99
CA GLU A 205 17.17 1.56 9.60
C GLU A 205 18.40 1.80 8.73
N ARG A 206 18.95 0.75 8.09
CA ARG A 206 20.12 0.87 7.21
C ARG A 206 19.79 1.68 5.95
N SER A 207 18.63 1.41 5.35
CA SER A 207 18.11 2.13 4.20
C SER A 207 17.89 3.61 4.49
N THR A 208 17.32 3.90 5.67
CA THR A 208 17.07 5.28 6.12
C THR A 208 18.38 6.03 6.31
N LYS A 209 19.38 5.41 6.95
CA LYS A 209 20.68 6.01 7.17
C LYS A 209 21.40 6.35 5.86
N SER A 210 21.42 5.43 4.88
CA SER A 210 22.06 5.69 3.58
C SER A 210 21.38 6.80 2.78
N LEU A 211 20.06 6.96 2.90
CA LEU A 211 19.34 8.08 2.27
C LEU A 211 19.62 9.42 2.99
N GLN A 212 19.72 9.38 4.31
CA GLN A 212 20.10 10.55 5.12
C GLN A 212 21.53 11.00 4.85
N GLU A 213 22.48 10.07 4.69
CA GLU A 213 23.86 10.35 4.28
C GLU A 213 23.94 11.04 2.90
N MET A 214 22.95 10.82 2.04
CA MET A 214 22.82 11.52 0.75
C MET A 214 22.18 12.91 0.84
N GLY A 215 21.73 13.31 2.03
CA GLY A 215 21.07 14.58 2.32
C GLY A 215 19.55 14.56 2.18
N PHE A 216 18.91 13.38 2.13
CA PHE A 216 17.45 13.28 2.08
C PHE A 216 16.85 13.06 3.46
N SER A 217 15.76 13.77 3.75
CA SER A 217 14.87 13.38 4.84
C SER A 217 14.00 12.21 4.41
N VAL A 218 13.71 11.27 5.32
CA VAL A 218 12.93 10.06 4.99
C VAL A 218 11.60 10.08 5.73
N ILE A 219 10.51 9.95 4.99
CA ILE A 219 9.15 9.78 5.49
C ILE A 219 8.81 8.29 5.40
N GLN A 220 8.82 7.61 6.54
CA GLN A 220 8.43 6.20 6.60
C GLN A 220 6.92 6.06 6.54
N CYS A 221 6.42 5.54 5.42
CA CYS A 221 5.00 5.27 5.23
C CYS A 221 4.68 3.88 5.81
N PRO A 222 3.67 3.75 6.69
CA PRO A 222 3.39 2.48 7.34
C PRO A 222 2.87 1.44 6.33
N PRO A 223 2.97 0.14 6.66
CA PRO A 223 2.36 -0.92 5.86
C PRO A 223 0.90 -0.61 5.54
N CYS A 224 0.40 -1.15 4.44
CA CYS A 224 -0.97 -0.90 4.02
C CYS A 224 -1.32 0.55 3.69
N SER A 225 -0.40 1.37 3.19
CA SER A 225 -0.63 2.80 2.96
C SER A 225 -0.50 3.28 1.51
N PHE A 226 -0.67 2.38 0.55
CA PHE A 226 -0.53 2.66 -0.89
C PHE A 226 -1.44 3.79 -1.42
N ASP A 227 -2.52 4.14 -0.71
CA ASP A 227 -3.41 5.25 -1.07
C ASP A 227 -2.75 6.61 -0.81
N MET A 228 -1.75 6.66 0.08
CA MET A 228 -0.96 7.85 0.40
C MET A 228 0.34 7.95 -0.41
N ASN A 229 0.75 6.90 -1.12
CA ASN A 229 1.91 6.91 -2.00
C ASN A 229 1.51 7.14 -3.47
N LEU A 230 1.98 8.23 -4.08
CA LEU A 230 1.63 8.56 -5.47
C LEU A 230 2.31 7.69 -6.52
N ALA A 231 3.48 7.12 -6.22
CA ALA A 231 4.16 6.20 -7.14
C ALA A 231 3.22 5.07 -7.57
N GLN A 232 2.31 4.70 -6.68
CA GLN A 232 1.30 3.68 -6.89
C GLN A 232 0.20 4.09 -7.88
N ASP A 233 -0.19 5.36 -7.91
CA ASP A 233 -1.13 5.85 -8.93
C ASP A 233 -0.48 5.94 -10.30
N VAL A 234 0.79 6.32 -10.35
CA VAL A 234 1.56 6.32 -11.59
C VAL A 234 1.70 4.91 -12.13
N LEU A 235 1.98 3.93 -11.27
CA LEU A 235 1.97 2.53 -11.66
C LEU A 235 0.64 2.11 -12.29
N LEU A 236 -0.51 2.50 -11.71
CA LEU A 236 -1.81 2.15 -12.27
C LEU A 236 -1.99 2.71 -13.69
N TYR A 237 -1.46 3.91 -13.93
CA TYR A 237 -1.45 4.49 -15.26
C TYR A 237 -0.57 3.70 -16.24
N ILE A 238 0.67 3.38 -15.85
CA ILE A 238 1.57 2.55 -16.67
C ILE A 238 0.89 1.22 -16.97
N LYS A 239 0.37 0.54 -15.95
CA LYS A 239 -0.34 -0.73 -16.04
C LYS A 239 -1.48 -0.68 -17.04
N LYS A 240 -2.35 0.33 -16.96
CA LYS A 240 -3.46 0.50 -17.91
C LYS A 240 -3.01 0.72 -19.36
N SER A 241 -1.82 1.28 -19.54
CA SER A 241 -1.25 1.55 -20.87
C SER A 241 -0.64 0.30 -21.48
N VAL A 242 0.12 -0.48 -20.70
CA VAL A 242 0.81 -1.68 -21.20
C VAL A 242 -0.06 -2.93 -21.24
N GLN A 243 -1.07 -3.05 -20.38
CA GLN A 243 -1.91 -4.26 -20.31
C GLN A 243 -2.81 -4.48 -21.52
N LYS A 244 -2.99 -3.44 -22.36
CA LYS A 244 -3.77 -3.53 -23.60
C LYS A 244 -2.94 -4.04 -24.78
N LEU A 245 -1.62 -4.16 -24.59
CA LEU A 245 -0.69 -4.53 -25.65
C LEU A 245 -0.47 -6.04 -25.61
N ASN A 246 -0.27 -6.63 -26.79
CA ASN A 246 0.22 -7.99 -26.90
C ASN A 246 1.74 -7.93 -26.90
N ILE A 247 2.38 -8.40 -25.82
CA ILE A 247 3.82 -8.29 -25.63
C ILE A 247 4.41 -9.69 -25.58
N ASN A 248 5.40 -9.95 -26.43
CA ASN A 248 5.93 -11.29 -26.64
C ASN A 248 7.31 -11.51 -26.01
N SER A 249 7.98 -10.45 -25.54
CA SER A 249 9.28 -10.57 -24.88
C SER A 249 9.47 -9.63 -23.68
N PRO A 250 10.34 -9.99 -22.72
CA PRO A 250 10.71 -9.09 -21.62
C PRO A 250 11.32 -7.76 -22.07
N ASP A 251 12.08 -7.75 -23.17
CA ASP A 251 12.67 -6.53 -23.73
C ASP A 251 11.60 -5.61 -24.31
N GLU A 252 10.63 -6.18 -25.02
CA GLU A 252 9.47 -5.43 -25.51
C GLU A 252 8.65 -4.88 -24.33
N LEU A 253 8.46 -5.67 -23.27
CA LEU A 253 7.81 -5.20 -22.04
C LEU A 253 8.54 -3.98 -21.45
N MET A 254 9.87 -4.04 -21.33
CA MET A 254 10.67 -2.92 -20.85
C MET A 254 10.49 -1.67 -21.72
N ILE A 255 10.53 -1.81 -23.04
CA ILE A 255 10.33 -0.70 -23.99
C ILE A 255 8.94 -0.08 -23.81
N GLN A 256 7.89 -0.90 -23.72
CA GLN A 256 6.53 -0.39 -23.56
C GLN A 256 6.30 0.27 -22.20
N ILE A 257 6.92 -0.24 -21.13
CA ILE A 257 6.90 0.43 -19.81
C ILE A 257 7.59 1.81 -19.90
N LYS A 258 8.77 1.89 -20.52
CA LYS A 258 9.48 3.17 -20.73
C LYS A 258 8.64 4.16 -21.55
N ARG A 259 8.00 3.72 -22.63
CA ARG A 259 7.08 4.55 -23.42
C ARG A 259 5.88 5.05 -22.61
N ALA A 260 5.27 4.16 -21.83
CA ALA A 260 4.15 4.54 -20.96
C ALA A 260 4.59 5.54 -19.87
N TRP A 261 5.83 5.41 -19.37
CA TRP A 261 6.44 6.34 -18.42
C TRP A 261 6.72 7.71 -19.02
N GLU A 262 7.23 7.76 -20.25
CA GLU A 262 7.44 9.01 -20.99
C GLU A 262 6.13 9.79 -21.14
N GLY A 263 5.02 9.08 -21.40
CA GLY A 263 3.67 9.65 -21.48
C GLY A 263 3.09 10.18 -20.17
N VAL A 264 3.77 10.02 -19.02
CA VAL A 264 3.39 10.66 -17.75
C VAL A 264 3.87 12.12 -17.77
N SER A 265 2.93 13.05 -17.92
CA SER A 265 3.22 14.49 -17.94
C SER A 265 3.40 15.08 -16.53
N SER A 266 4.22 16.12 -16.41
CA SER A 266 4.41 16.86 -15.15
C SER A 266 3.10 17.45 -14.62
N HIS A 267 2.23 17.97 -15.49
CA HIS A 267 0.91 18.45 -15.09
C HIS A 267 0.08 17.38 -14.37
N LYS A 268 0.11 16.13 -14.87
CA LYS A 268 -0.58 15.02 -14.25
C LYS A 268 0.03 14.65 -12.89
N LEU A 269 1.36 14.65 -12.78
CA LEU A 269 2.05 14.39 -11.51
C LEU A 269 1.72 15.47 -10.47
N ASN A 270 1.75 16.74 -10.85
CA ASN A 270 1.45 17.84 -9.94
C ASN A 270 0.02 17.73 -9.38
N ARG A 271 -0.97 17.45 -10.24
CA ARG A 271 -2.35 17.19 -9.79
C ARG A 271 -2.45 16.00 -8.84
N MET A 272 -1.62 14.97 -9.01
CA MET A 272 -1.55 13.86 -8.07
C MET A 272 -0.98 14.31 -6.72
N VAL A 273 0.09 15.11 -6.72
CA VAL A 273 0.70 15.69 -5.52
C VAL A 273 -0.27 16.60 -4.77
N ASP A 274 -0.99 17.47 -5.47
CA ASP A 274 -2.00 18.36 -4.91
C ASP A 274 -3.13 17.58 -4.20
N SER A 275 -3.35 16.32 -4.60
CA SER A 275 -4.38 15.47 -3.99
C SER A 275 -3.93 14.83 -2.66
N VAL A 276 -2.63 14.78 -2.34
CA VAL A 276 -2.10 14.08 -1.16
C VAL A 276 -2.65 14.61 0.16
N PRO A 277 -2.68 15.93 0.42
CA PRO A 277 -3.26 16.47 1.65
C PRO A 277 -4.69 15.95 1.89
N SER A 278 -5.53 15.95 0.86
CA SER A 278 -6.92 15.46 0.95
C SER A 278 -7.01 13.95 1.23
N ARG A 279 -6.03 13.15 0.76
CA ARG A 279 -5.95 11.71 1.05
C ARG A 279 -5.61 11.48 2.52
N VAL A 280 -4.61 12.20 3.03
CA VAL A 280 -4.21 12.16 4.45
C VAL A 280 -5.39 12.56 5.34
N SER A 281 -6.09 13.66 5.02
CA SER A 281 -7.29 14.06 5.76
C SER A 281 -8.38 12.98 5.75
N ARG A 282 -8.58 12.27 4.63
CA ARG A 282 -9.54 11.15 4.57
C ARG A 282 -9.13 9.97 5.44
N VAL A 283 -7.84 9.68 5.57
CA VAL A 283 -7.35 8.64 6.50
C VAL A 283 -7.67 9.02 7.94
N ILE A 284 -7.49 10.29 8.31
CA ILE A 284 -7.83 10.79 9.65
C ILE A 284 -9.34 10.71 9.90
N GLN A 285 -10.15 11.26 8.98
CA GLN A 285 -11.62 11.26 9.07
C GLN A 285 -12.21 9.84 9.20
N ARG A 286 -11.50 8.84 8.68
CA ARG A 286 -11.94 7.44 8.67
C ARG A 286 -11.22 6.57 9.70
N GLU A 287 -10.46 7.17 10.61
CA GLU A 287 -9.74 6.47 11.68
C GLU A 287 -8.85 5.35 11.10
N GLY A 288 -8.08 5.66 10.06
CA GLY A 288 -7.15 4.72 9.43
C GLY A 288 -7.78 3.71 8.46
N ARG A 289 -9.11 3.69 8.26
CA ARG A 289 -9.77 2.73 7.35
C ARG A 289 -9.57 3.07 5.87
N PHE A 290 -9.59 2.05 5.01
CA PHE A 290 -9.83 2.24 3.58
C PHE A 290 -11.33 2.43 3.34
N ARG A 291 -11.68 3.35 2.43
CA ARG A 291 -13.06 3.66 1.97
C ARG A 291 -14.15 3.70 3.04
#